data_AF-A0A317J9D7-F1
#
_entry.id   AF-A0A317J9D7-F1
#
_cell.length_a   1.000
_cell.length_b   1.000
_cell.length_c   1.000
_cell.angle_alpha   90.00
_cell.angle_beta   90.00
_cell.angle_gamma   90.00
#
_symmetry.space_group_name_H-M   'P 1'
#
loop_
_entity.id
_entity.type
_entity.pdbx_description
1 polymer ?
#
loop_
_entity_poly.entity_id
_entity_poly.type
_entity_poly.pdbx_seq_one_letter_code
_entity_poly.pdbx_strand_id
1 'polypeptide(L)'
;PNQPLAHAQFVSNIVDFGMNLQQALEAPRFTRNTATGCDAFIESRFPGETIKRLSAMGHELTVRAEFTQEMGRGQAVLFDSKTGVHYAASDPRADGAAIPEPIQL
;
A
#
# COMPACT_ATOMS: atom_id res chain seq x y z
N PRO A 1 1.30 8.03 -13.22
CA PRO A 1 2.44 8.05 -12.26
C PRO A 1 1.94 7.61 -10.88
N ASN A 2 2.38 6.45 -10.37
CA ASN A 2 1.77 5.84 -9.17
C ASN A 2 2.42 6.27 -7.84
N GLN A 3 3.70 6.64 -7.85
CA GLN A 3 4.49 6.87 -6.62
C GLN A 3 3.83 7.83 -5.59
N PRO A 4 3.25 8.99 -5.97
CA PRO A 4 2.62 9.88 -5.00
C PRO A 4 1.40 9.25 -4.31
N LEU A 5 0.57 8.50 -5.04
CA LEU A 5 -0.62 7.85 -4.50
C LEU A 5 -0.24 6.69 -3.57
N ALA A 6 0.78 5.91 -3.94
CA ALA A 6 1.28 4.82 -3.11
C ALA A 6 1.87 5.36 -1.79
N HIS A 7 2.67 6.43 -1.83
CA HIS A 7 3.20 7.08 -0.63
C HIS A 7 2.09 7.65 0.26
N ALA A 8 1.12 8.36 -0.31
CA ALA A 8 0.01 8.94 0.46
C ALA A 8 -0.81 7.85 1.18
N GLN A 9 -1.15 6.77 0.48
CA GLN A 9 -1.84 5.63 1.09
C GLN A 9 -1.00 4.96 2.19
N PHE A 10 0.30 4.73 1.96
CA PHE A 10 1.20 4.13 2.94
C PHE A 10 1.33 4.99 4.22
N VAL A 11 1.57 6.29 4.06
CA VAL A 11 1.71 7.22 5.20
C VAL A 11 0.38 7.33 5.96
N SER A 12 -0.74 7.46 5.27
CA SER A 12 -2.07 7.52 5.90
C SER A 12 -2.37 6.25 6.70
N ASN A 13 -2.07 5.07 6.15
CA ASN A 13 -2.24 3.80 6.87
C ASN A 13 -1.48 3.76 8.21
N ILE A 14 -0.27 4.32 8.26
CA ILE A 14 0.53 4.38 9.49
C ILE A 14 0.00 5.47 10.42
N VAL A 15 -0.12 6.70 9.93
CA VAL A 15 -0.36 7.90 10.74
C VAL A 15 -1.82 8.00 11.17
N ASP A 16 -2.76 7.75 10.26
CA ASP A 16 -4.19 7.92 10.50
C ASP A 16 -4.85 6.64 11.03
N PHE A 17 -4.40 5.47 10.56
CA PHE A 17 -5.00 4.17 10.91
C PHE A 17 -4.16 3.33 11.88
N GLY A 18 -2.99 3.81 12.30
CA GLY A 18 -2.15 3.15 13.32
C GLY A 18 -1.60 1.79 12.88
N MET A 19 -1.50 1.52 11.58
CA MET A 19 -0.96 0.28 11.06
C MET A 19 0.55 0.20 11.27
N ASN A 20 1.07 -1.01 11.50
CA ASN A 20 2.51 -1.25 11.41
C ASN A 20 2.99 -1.24 9.93
N LEU A 21 4.31 -1.29 9.71
CA LEU A 21 4.89 -1.21 8.37
C LEU A 21 4.36 -2.28 7.40
N GLN A 22 4.28 -3.55 7.84
CA GLN A 22 3.83 -4.64 6.98
C GLN A 22 2.34 -4.49 6.67
N GLN A 23 1.51 -4.20 7.67
CA GLN A 23 0.08 -3.93 7.48
C GLN A 23 -0.15 -2.78 6.49
N ALA A 24 0.61 -1.69 6.60
CA ALA A 24 0.49 -0.53 5.72
C ALA A 24 0.91 -0.83 4.26
N LEU A 25 1.96 -1.65 4.06
CA LEU A 25 2.36 -2.10 2.73
C LEU A 25 1.36 -3.09 2.13
N GLU A 26 0.83 -4.01 2.94
CA GLU A 26 -0.10 -5.04 2.50
C GLU A 26 -1.51 -4.53 2.29
N ALA A 27 -1.89 -3.39 2.86
CA ALA A 27 -3.21 -2.80 2.66
C ALA A 27 -3.58 -2.75 1.16
N PRO A 28 -4.87 -2.98 0.82
CA PRO A 28 -5.32 -2.89 -0.55
C PRO A 28 -5.14 -1.46 -1.07
N ARG A 29 -4.69 -1.34 -2.32
CA ARG A 29 -4.38 -0.04 -2.95
C ARG A 29 -5.28 0.28 -4.11
N PHE A 30 -5.41 1.57 -4.38
CA PHE A 30 -5.95 2.09 -5.62
C PHE A 30 -4.93 3.02 -6.28
N THR A 31 -5.01 3.17 -7.60
CA THR A 31 -4.14 4.06 -8.35
C THR A 31 -4.86 4.66 -9.56
N ARG A 32 -4.25 5.68 -10.15
CA ARG A 32 -4.73 6.36 -11.35
C ARG A 32 -3.57 6.61 -12.33
N ASN A 33 -3.87 6.49 -13.61
CA ASN A 33 -2.90 6.79 -14.67
C ASN A 33 -3.05 8.21 -15.21
N THR A 34 -4.21 8.81 -15.04
CA THR A 34 -4.58 10.16 -15.48
C THR A 34 -4.62 11.14 -14.30
N ALA A 35 -4.38 12.42 -14.57
CA ALA A 35 -4.45 13.48 -13.56
C ALA A 35 -5.89 14.02 -13.34
N THR A 36 -6.80 13.73 -14.27
CA THR A 36 -8.17 14.27 -14.29
C THR A 36 -9.16 13.17 -14.69
N GLY A 37 -10.45 13.37 -14.43
CA GLY A 37 -11.49 12.37 -14.68
C GLY A 37 -11.84 11.53 -13.45
N CYS A 38 -12.71 10.53 -13.65
CA CYS A 38 -13.27 9.68 -12.59
C CYS A 38 -12.69 8.25 -12.57
N ASP A 39 -11.78 7.92 -13.48
CA ASP A 39 -11.20 6.59 -13.67
C ASP A 39 -10.18 6.24 -12.58
N ALA A 40 -10.28 5.03 -12.02
CA ALA A 40 -9.27 4.51 -11.10
C ALA A 40 -9.16 2.99 -11.18
N PHE A 41 -7.97 2.47 -10.92
CA PHE A 41 -7.73 1.05 -10.68
C PHE A 41 -7.79 0.78 -9.18
N ILE A 42 -8.44 -0.30 -8.78
CA ILE A 42 -8.63 -0.68 -7.38
C ILE A 42 -8.42 -2.18 -7.19
N GLU A 43 -7.68 -2.60 -6.17
CA GLU A 43 -7.50 -4.03 -5.90
C GLU A 43 -8.81 -4.70 -5.41
N SER A 44 -9.00 -5.97 -5.77
CA SER A 44 -10.18 -6.78 -5.40
C SER A 44 -10.33 -7.04 -3.90
N ARG A 45 -9.29 -6.78 -3.12
CA ARG A 45 -9.26 -6.95 -1.66
C ARG A 45 -9.99 -5.84 -0.90
N PHE A 46 -10.39 -4.75 -1.56
CA PHE A 46 -11.36 -3.83 -0.95
C PHE A 46 -12.73 -4.51 -0.81
N PRO A 47 -13.50 -4.22 0.27
CA PRO A 47 -14.84 -4.76 0.41
C PRO A 47 -15.71 -4.45 -0.81
N GLY A 48 -16.43 -5.46 -1.32
CA GLY A 48 -17.26 -5.29 -2.52
C GLY A 48 -18.33 -4.19 -2.37
N GLU A 49 -18.86 -4.00 -1.16
CA GLU A 49 -19.79 -2.92 -0.85
C GLU A 49 -19.14 -1.53 -0.98
N THR A 50 -17.87 -1.38 -0.62
CA THR A 50 -17.12 -0.12 -0.81
C THR A 50 -16.99 0.20 -2.29
N ILE A 51 -16.62 -0.79 -3.12
CA ILE A 51 -16.49 -0.64 -4.58
C ILE A 51 -17.84 -0.23 -5.18
N LYS A 52 -18.93 -0.94 -4.86
CA LYS A 52 -20.28 -0.61 -5.35
C LYS A 52 -20.70 0.80 -4.99
N ARG A 53 -20.49 1.21 -3.74
CA ARG A 53 -20.87 2.55 -3.25
C ARG A 53 -20.08 3.66 -3.96
N LEU A 54 -18.78 3.48 -4.14
CA LEU A 54 -17.95 4.44 -4.87
C LEU A 54 -18.38 4.53 -6.35
N SER A 55 -18.69 3.41 -7.00
CA SER A 55 -19.24 3.45 -8.37
C SER A 55 -20.59 4.15 -8.44
N ALA A 56 -21.48 3.95 -7.46
CA ALA A 56 -22.74 4.68 -7.38
C ALA A 56 -22.56 6.20 -7.17
N MET A 57 -21.43 6.64 -6.64
CA MET A 57 -21.05 8.05 -6.52
C MET A 57 -20.41 8.63 -7.80
N GLY A 58 -20.27 7.82 -8.86
CA GLY A 58 -19.73 8.24 -10.15
C GLY A 58 -18.26 7.91 -10.39
N HIS A 59 -17.61 7.13 -9.52
CA HIS A 59 -16.25 6.65 -9.77
C HIS A 59 -16.23 5.51 -10.80
N GLU A 60 -15.38 5.64 -11.82
CA GLU A 60 -15.19 4.64 -12.87
C GLU A 60 -14.10 3.65 -12.43
N LEU A 61 -14.48 2.75 -11.54
CA LEU A 61 -13.55 1.79 -10.92
C LEU A 61 -13.32 0.58 -11.81
N THR A 62 -12.06 0.32 -12.13
CA THR A 62 -11.63 -0.92 -12.76
C THR A 62 -10.95 -1.81 -11.73
N VAL A 63 -11.60 -2.91 -11.37
CA VAL A 63 -11.09 -3.85 -10.36
C VAL A 63 -9.89 -4.64 -10.92
N ARG A 64 -8.86 -4.79 -10.10
CA ARG A 64 -7.64 -5.56 -10.38
C ARG A 64 -7.49 -6.71 -9.41
N ALA A 65 -6.71 -7.71 -9.79
CA ALA A 65 -6.37 -8.84 -8.94
C ALA A 65 -5.71 -8.39 -7.63
N GLU A 66 -5.78 -9.24 -6.61
CA GLU A 66 -5.07 -9.02 -5.36
C GLU A 66 -3.56 -8.93 -5.60
N PHE A 67 -2.92 -7.99 -4.89
CA PHE A 67 -1.48 -7.79 -4.96
C PHE A 67 -0.93 -7.61 -6.39
N THR A 68 -1.71 -6.98 -7.28
CA THR A 68 -1.21 -6.67 -8.64
C THR A 68 -0.01 -5.72 -8.58
N GLN A 69 0.97 -5.96 -9.45
CA GLN A 69 2.13 -5.09 -9.60
C GLN A 69 1.79 -3.68 -10.12
N GLU A 70 0.60 -3.49 -10.69
CA GLU A 70 0.09 -2.18 -11.12
C GLU A 70 0.04 -1.17 -9.96
N MET A 71 -0.08 -1.63 -8.72
CA MET A 71 -0.14 -0.77 -7.53
C MET A 71 1.24 -0.35 -7.00
N GLY A 72 2.31 -0.73 -7.69
CA GLY A 72 3.68 -0.44 -7.26
C GLY A 72 4.16 -1.34 -6.12
N ARG A 73 5.40 -1.14 -5.73
CA ARG A 73 6.14 -1.99 -4.78
C ARG A 73 6.80 -1.07 -3.76
N GLY A 74 6.62 -1.37 -2.49
CA GLY A 74 7.20 -0.61 -1.38
C GLY A 74 8.20 -1.43 -0.57
N GLN A 75 9.15 -0.73 0.03
CA GLN A 75 10.06 -1.26 1.04
C GLN A 75 10.14 -0.19 2.14
N ALA A 76 10.11 -0.60 3.40
CA ALA A 76 10.13 0.35 4.50
C ALA A 76 10.97 -0.17 5.67
N VAL A 77 11.68 0.75 6.32
CA VAL A 77 12.39 0.53 7.57
C VAL A 77 11.99 1.63 8.55
N LEU A 78 11.70 1.26 9.79
CA LEU A 78 11.40 2.15 10.90
C LEU A 78 12.41 1.90 12.01
N PHE A 79 13.13 2.95 12.40
CA PHE A 79 13.97 2.93 13.58
C PHE A 79 13.15 3.40 14.79
N ASP A 80 12.94 2.50 15.75
CA ASP A 80 12.36 2.85 17.04
C ASP A 80 13.46 3.34 17.99
N SER A 81 13.56 4.66 18.14
CA SER A 81 14.58 5.29 18.98
C SER A 81 14.44 4.99 20.48
N LYS A 82 13.29 4.49 20.94
CA LYS A 82 13.09 4.11 22.35
C LYS A 82 13.69 2.76 22.68
N THR A 83 13.63 1.82 21.74
CA THR A 83 14.09 0.44 21.91
C THR A 83 15.42 0.17 21.20
N GLY A 84 15.79 1.00 20.23
CA GLY A 84 16.93 0.79 19.34
C GLY A 84 16.67 -0.22 18.22
N VAL A 85 15.44 -0.72 18.08
CA VAL A 85 15.10 -1.76 17.10
C VAL A 85 14.80 -1.16 15.73
N HIS A 86 15.29 -1.81 14.67
CA HIS A 86 14.90 -1.55 13.29
C HIS A 86 13.81 -2.55 12.87
N TYR A 87 12.59 -2.06 12.66
CA TYR A 87 11.52 -2.82 12.03
C TYR A 87 11.59 -2.61 10.53
N ALA A 88 11.35 -3.67 9.75
CA ALA A 88 11.39 -3.58 8.30
C ALA A 88 10.28 -4.41 7.66
N ALA A 89 9.83 -4.01 6.47
CA ALA A 89 8.74 -4.64 5.74
C ALA A 89 9.00 -4.62 4.23
N SER A 90 8.59 -5.68 3.56
CA SER A 90 8.68 -5.86 2.11
C SER A 90 7.28 -6.08 1.54
N ASP A 91 6.96 -5.36 0.46
CA ASP A 91 5.66 -5.43 -0.19
C ASP A 91 5.47 -6.78 -0.91
N PRO A 92 4.38 -7.52 -0.66
CA PRO A 92 4.13 -8.83 -1.28
C PRO A 92 3.84 -8.76 -2.79
N ARG A 93 3.71 -7.56 -3.38
CA ARG A 93 3.50 -7.38 -4.83
C ARG A 93 4.75 -7.69 -5.66
N ALA A 94 5.91 -7.88 -5.05
CA ALA A 94 7.12 -8.31 -5.74
C ALA A 94 7.97 -9.22 -4.86
N ASP A 95 8.85 -9.99 -5.49
CA ASP A 95 9.87 -10.73 -4.77
C ASP A 95 10.76 -9.75 -3.99
N GLY A 96 10.93 -10.00 -2.70
CA GLY A 96 11.67 -9.14 -1.78
C GLY A 96 11.60 -9.69 -0.36
N ALA A 97 12.51 -9.23 0.50
CA ALA A 97 12.55 -9.61 1.90
C ALA A 97 13.10 -8.48 2.77
N ALA A 98 12.58 -8.40 3.99
CA ALA A 98 13.17 -7.64 5.08
C ALA A 98 14.02 -8.60 5.91
N ILE A 99 15.34 -8.39 5.94
CA ILE A 99 16.30 -9.32 6.58
C ILE A 99 16.96 -8.58 7.76
N PRO A 100 16.98 -9.17 8.97
CA PRO A 100 17.68 -8.59 10.10
C PRO A 100 19.20 -8.58 9.86
N GLU A 101 19.89 -7.56 10.36
CA GLU A 101 21.34 -7.51 10.34
C GLU A 101 21.92 -8.67 11.19
N PRO A 102 22.84 -9.49 10.65
CA PRO A 102 23.52 -10.51 11.43
C PRO A 102 24.41 -9.89 12.50
N ILE A 103 24.51 -10.52 13.67
CA ILE A 103 25.51 -10.15 14.67
C ILE A 103 26.89 -10.39 14.07
N GLN A 104 27.68 -9.32 13.93
CA GLN A 104 29.12 -9.45 13.62
C GLN A 104 29.82 -9.99 14.86
N LEU A 105 30.27 -11.25 14.77
CA LEU A 105 31.13 -11.90 15.76
C LEU A 105 32.59 -11.44 15.62
#